data_AF-A0A7S0Z8H0-F1
#
_entry.id   AF-A0A7S0Z8H0-F1
#
_cell.length_a   1.000
_cell.length_b   1.000
_cell.length_c   1.000
_cell.angle_alpha   90.00
_cell.angle_beta   90.00
_cell.angle_gamma   90.00
#
_symmetry.space_group_name_H-M   'P 1'
#
loop_
_entity.id
_entity.type
_entity.pdbx_description
1 polymer ?
#
loop_
_entity_poly.entity_id
_entity_poly.type
_entity_poly.pdbx_seq_one_letter_code
_entity_poly.pdbx_strand_id
1 'polypeptide(L)'
;ATCEPYALRGSIVKNGASALYFSPSSTYLAVYQKQTSSGATKDEKNLTIWNVSDLSMAHEVFQRQFLKAEWPYFQFSDDDAVCIRCVTNEIQIIRPAQGFDKLTRLRVPSVAVAKISP
;
A
#
# COMPACT_ATOMS: atom_id res chain seq x y z
N ALA A 1 -35.88 4.66 -16.03
CA ALA A 1 -34.51 5.16 -16.20
C ALA A 1 -33.58 4.19 -15.50
N THR A 2 -32.82 3.39 -16.25
CA THR A 2 -31.79 2.51 -15.70
C THR A 2 -30.60 3.39 -15.33
N CYS A 3 -30.43 3.68 -14.03
CA CYS A 3 -29.25 4.40 -13.54
C CYS A 3 -27.97 3.69 -14.03
N GLU A 4 -27.06 4.47 -14.58
CA GLU A 4 -25.86 3.99 -15.26
C GLU A 4 -24.95 3.12 -14.38
N PRO A 5 -24.21 2.16 -14.97
CA PRO A 5 -23.23 1.30 -14.27
C PRO A 5 -21.99 2.05 -13.74
N TYR A 6 -21.90 3.37 -13.94
CA TYR A 6 -20.81 4.23 -13.46
C TYR A 6 -21.08 4.89 -12.11
N ALA A 7 -21.99 4.33 -11.31
CA ALA A 7 -22.29 4.82 -9.98
C ALA A 7 -21.06 4.70 -9.05
N LEU A 8 -20.93 5.65 -8.12
CA LEU A 8 -19.97 5.59 -7.02
C LEU A 8 -20.13 4.25 -6.27
N ARG A 9 -19.12 3.37 -6.38
CA ARG A 9 -19.12 2.05 -5.71
C ARG A 9 -19.01 2.18 -4.18
N GLY A 10 -18.23 3.15 -3.72
CA GLY A 10 -17.99 3.40 -2.30
C GLY A 10 -16.88 4.43 -2.09
N SER A 11 -16.61 4.75 -0.82
CA SER A 11 -15.65 5.78 -0.43
C SER A 11 -14.68 5.25 0.63
N ILE A 12 -13.37 5.45 0.41
CA ILE A 12 -12.34 5.23 1.42
C ILE A 12 -12.04 6.57 2.08
N VAL A 13 -12.43 6.74 3.35
CA VAL A 13 -12.22 7.99 4.09
C VAL A 13 -10.90 7.91 4.85
N LYS A 14 -9.86 8.54 4.29
CA LYS A 14 -8.54 8.68 4.92
C LYS A 14 -8.15 10.16 4.98
N ASN A 15 -8.36 10.79 6.13
CA ASN A 15 -8.04 12.20 6.34
C ASN A 15 -6.56 12.48 6.04
N GLY A 16 -6.28 13.53 5.27
CA GLY A 16 -4.92 13.87 4.85
C GLY A 16 -4.25 12.83 3.94
N ALA A 17 -5.02 12.00 3.22
CA ALA A 17 -4.49 11.19 2.12
C ALA A 17 -3.79 12.09 1.10
N SER A 18 -2.55 11.74 0.74
CA SER A 18 -1.70 12.59 -0.12
C SER A 18 -1.06 11.83 -1.28
N ALA A 19 -1.07 10.49 -1.27
CA ALA A 19 -0.63 9.68 -2.39
C ALA A 19 -1.42 8.37 -2.47
N LEU A 20 -1.65 7.92 -3.70
CA LEU A 20 -2.39 6.72 -4.06
C LEU A 20 -1.62 5.92 -5.12
N TYR A 21 -1.70 4.60 -5.07
CA TYR A 21 -1.10 3.72 -6.06
C TYR A 21 -1.94 2.45 -6.20
N PHE A 22 -2.40 2.17 -7.42
CA PHE A 22 -3.00 0.88 -7.76
C PHE A 22 -1.90 -0.13 -8.04
N SER A 23 -2.08 -1.35 -7.54
CA SER A 23 -1.27 -2.47 -7.99
C SER A 23 -1.48 -2.72 -9.49
N PRO A 24 -0.51 -3.33 -10.21
CA PRO A 24 -0.61 -3.54 -11.66
C PRO A 24 -1.90 -4.24 -12.11
N SER A 25 -2.32 -5.30 -11.39
CA SER A 25 -3.59 -6.00 -11.68
C SER A 25 -4.83 -5.32 -11.09
N SER A 26 -4.69 -4.13 -10.51
CA SER A 26 -5.79 -3.34 -9.91
C SER A 26 -6.55 -4.06 -8.79
N THR A 27 -5.97 -5.11 -8.19
CA THR A 27 -6.55 -5.84 -7.06
C THR A 27 -6.46 -5.03 -5.78
N TYR A 28 -5.35 -4.29 -5.63
CA TYR A 28 -5.02 -3.57 -4.41
C TYR A 28 -4.81 -2.07 -4.67
N LEU A 29 -5.18 -1.26 -3.68
CA LEU A 29 -4.95 0.17 -3.64
C LEU A 29 -4.14 0.53 -2.40
N ALA A 30 -2.93 1.06 -2.59
CA ALA A 30 -2.13 1.63 -1.53
C ALA A 30 -2.51 3.11 -1.33
N VAL A 31 -2.80 3.49 -0.09
CA VAL A 31 -3.14 4.85 0.32
C VAL A 31 -2.16 5.31 1.38
N TYR A 32 -1.47 6.42 1.10
CA TYR A 32 -0.61 7.09 2.06
C TYR A 32 -1.28 8.37 2.58
N GLN A 33 -1.26 8.55 3.89
CA GLN A 33 -1.67 9.75 4.59
C GLN A 33 -0.45 10.45 5.20
N LYS A 34 -0.39 11.77 5.10
CA LYS A 34 0.62 12.51 5.83
C LYS A 34 0.31 12.44 7.33
N GLN A 35 1.32 12.23 8.16
CA GLN A 35 1.15 12.30 9.62
C GLN A 35 1.18 13.78 10.04
N THR A 36 0.00 14.36 10.22
CA THR A 36 -0.21 15.76 10.63
C THR A 36 -1.42 15.84 11.58
N SER A 37 -1.68 17.00 12.17
CA SER A 37 -2.88 17.24 12.98
C SER A 37 -4.20 17.01 12.22
N SER A 38 -4.18 17.08 10.89
CA SER A 38 -5.31 16.85 9.99
C SER A 38 -5.20 15.55 9.18
N GLY A 39 -4.19 14.73 9.46
CA GLY A 39 -3.87 13.51 8.72
C GLY A 39 -4.06 12.25 9.57
N ALA A 40 -3.16 11.28 9.44
CA ALA A 40 -3.16 10.13 10.34
C ALA A 40 -2.82 10.59 11.78
N THR A 41 -3.62 10.15 12.75
CA THR A 41 -3.33 10.41 14.17
C THR A 41 -2.04 9.70 14.61
N LYS A 42 -1.49 10.06 15.78
CA LYS A 42 -0.21 9.50 16.25
C LYS A 42 -0.22 7.98 16.37
N ASP A 43 -1.40 7.41 16.66
CA ASP A 43 -1.59 5.99 16.89
C ASP A 43 -2.06 5.24 15.63
N GLU A 44 -2.43 5.97 14.56
CA GLU A 44 -2.87 5.41 13.29
C GLU A 44 -1.69 5.08 12.36
N LYS A 45 -1.82 3.97 11.64
CA LYS A 45 -0.92 3.65 10.53
C LYS A 45 -1.25 4.53 9.33
N ASN A 46 -0.22 5.16 8.79
CA ASN A 46 -0.34 6.17 7.76
C ASN A 46 -0.16 5.64 6.33
N LEU A 47 0.09 4.33 6.17
CA LEU A 47 0.12 3.66 4.88
C LEU A 47 -0.73 2.40 4.96
N THR A 48 -1.74 2.33 4.10
CA THR A 48 -2.76 1.28 4.10
C THR A 48 -2.89 0.66 2.73
N ILE A 49 -3.21 -0.63 2.67
CA ILE A 49 -3.49 -1.39 1.46
C ILE A 49 -4.96 -1.82 1.53
N TRP A 50 -5.71 -1.56 0.48
CA TRP A 50 -7.13 -1.84 0.37
C TRP A 50 -7.37 -2.83 -0.76
N ASN A 51 -8.31 -3.76 -0.58
CA ASN A 51 -8.82 -4.56 -1.66
C ASN A 51 -9.86 -3.72 -2.44
N VAL A 52 -9.66 -3.58 -3.75
CA VAL A 52 -10.49 -2.69 -4.59
C VAL A 52 -11.90 -3.26 -4.81
N SER A 53 -12.06 -4.58 -4.72
CA SER A 53 -13.33 -5.25 -4.99
C SER A 53 -14.35 -5.11 -3.85
N ASP A 54 -13.91 -5.12 -2.61
CA ASP A 54 -14.81 -5.03 -1.45
C ASP A 54 -14.56 -3.78 -0.59
N LEU A 55 -13.54 -2.98 -0.96
CA LEU A 55 -13.10 -1.80 -0.21
C LEU A 55 -12.72 -2.13 1.25
N SER A 56 -12.31 -3.37 1.52
CA SER A 56 -11.77 -3.78 2.81
C SER A 56 -10.30 -3.39 2.95
N MET A 57 -9.88 -3.00 4.16
CA MET A 57 -8.48 -2.75 4.44
C MET A 57 -7.76 -4.09 4.61
N ALA A 58 -6.87 -4.43 3.67
CA ALA A 58 -6.13 -5.67 3.65
C ALA A 58 -4.89 -5.62 4.56
N HIS A 59 -4.26 -4.45 4.70
CA HIS A 59 -3.07 -4.29 5.52
C HIS A 59 -2.81 -2.83 5.88
N GLU A 60 -2.08 -2.61 6.98
CA GLU A 60 -1.64 -1.27 7.39
C GLU A 60 -0.27 -1.30 8.07
N VAL A 61 0.54 -0.28 7.79
CA VAL A 61 1.89 -0.14 8.34
C VAL A 61 2.23 1.32 8.58
N PHE A 62 3.21 1.52 9.46
CA PHE A 62 3.75 2.84 9.71
C PHE A 62 4.88 3.14 8.74
N GLN A 63 4.76 4.24 8.00
CA GLN A 63 5.77 4.78 7.13
C GLN A 63 6.29 6.11 7.71
N ARG A 64 7.47 6.08 8.33
CA ARG A 64 8.04 7.21 9.07
C ARG A 64 8.23 8.46 8.21
N GLN A 65 8.65 8.29 6.97
CA GLN A 65 8.94 9.41 6.05
C GLN A 65 8.34 9.10 4.70
N PHE A 66 7.80 10.13 4.04
CA PHE A 66 7.40 10.08 2.64
C PHE A 66 8.49 10.69 1.75
N LEU A 67 9.02 9.88 0.85
CA LEU A 67 10.03 10.22 -0.13
C LEU A 67 9.45 9.91 -1.51
N LYS A 68 9.22 10.95 -2.32
CA LYS A 68 8.59 10.81 -3.64
C LYS A 68 9.38 9.87 -4.56
N ALA A 69 10.70 9.82 -4.44
CA ALA A 69 11.56 8.94 -5.22
C ALA A 69 11.40 7.44 -4.88
N GLU A 70 10.95 7.13 -3.66
CA GLU A 70 10.74 5.76 -3.18
C GLU A 70 9.31 5.27 -3.45
N TRP A 71 8.39 6.19 -3.73
CA TRP A 71 7.01 5.84 -4.03
C TRP A 71 6.93 4.98 -5.32
N PRO A 72 6.12 3.91 -5.34
CA PRO A 72 5.31 3.36 -4.24
C PRO A 72 6.12 2.50 -3.26
N TYR A 73 5.72 2.54 -1.97
CA TYR A 73 6.39 1.77 -0.91
C TYR A 73 6.08 0.27 -0.95
N PHE A 74 4.84 -0.09 -1.28
CA PHE A 74 4.45 -1.44 -1.62
C PHE A 74 4.47 -1.56 -3.13
N GLN A 75 5.29 -2.47 -3.65
CA GLN A 75 5.39 -2.75 -5.07
C GLN A 75 4.87 -4.16 -5.31
N PHE A 76 3.96 -4.30 -6.25
CA PHE A 76 3.35 -5.58 -6.59
C PHE A 76 3.95 -6.09 -7.90
N SER A 77 4.05 -7.40 -8.05
CA SER A 77 4.26 -8.03 -9.36
C SER A 77 3.07 -7.76 -10.27
N ASP A 78 3.23 -7.98 -11.57
CA ASP A 78 2.19 -7.71 -12.57
C ASP A 78 0.87 -8.42 -12.27
N ASP A 79 0.95 -9.63 -11.72
CA ASP A 79 -0.17 -10.50 -11.34
C ASP A 79 -0.63 -10.32 -9.88
N ASP A 80 -0.05 -9.36 -9.15
CA ASP A 80 -0.22 -9.14 -7.71
C ASP A 80 0.08 -10.36 -6.82
N ALA A 81 0.71 -11.43 -7.35
CA ALA A 81 1.00 -12.65 -6.58
C ALA A 81 2.12 -12.45 -5.55
N VAL A 82 3.00 -11.48 -5.79
CA VAL A 82 4.07 -11.07 -4.88
C VAL A 82 3.99 -9.56 -4.66
N CYS A 83 4.17 -9.16 -3.42
CA CYS A 83 4.33 -7.77 -3.03
C CYS A 83 5.65 -7.62 -2.27
N ILE A 84 6.40 -6.54 -2.53
CA ILE A 84 7.61 -6.21 -1.78
C ILE A 84 7.48 -4.86 -1.10
N ARG A 85 8.13 -4.72 0.05
CA ARG A 85 8.30 -3.47 0.77
C ARG A 85 9.75 -3.35 1.22
N CYS A 86 10.39 -2.25 0.83
CA CYS A 86 11.73 -1.91 1.31
C CYS A 86 11.61 -1.18 2.65
N VAL A 87 12.29 -1.66 3.68
CA VAL A 87 12.44 -0.97 4.96
C VAL A 87 13.91 -0.95 5.35
N THR A 88 14.24 -0.28 6.46
CA THR A 88 15.63 -0.19 6.91
C THR A 88 16.23 -1.57 7.11
N ASN A 89 17.32 -1.86 6.39
CA ASN A 89 18.12 -3.09 6.46
C ASN A 89 17.47 -4.38 5.92
N GLU A 90 16.27 -4.32 5.34
CA GLU A 90 15.61 -5.52 4.81
C GLU A 90 14.56 -5.22 3.75
N ILE A 91 14.32 -6.25 2.93
CA ILE A 91 13.21 -6.32 2.00
C ILE A 91 12.20 -7.31 2.56
N GLN A 92 10.97 -6.85 2.75
CA GLN A 92 9.84 -7.68 3.13
C GLN A 92 9.17 -8.19 1.86
N ILE A 93 9.06 -9.50 1.72
CA ILE A 93 8.44 -10.17 0.57
C ILE A 93 7.16 -10.83 1.08
N ILE A 94 6.03 -10.44 0.50
CA ILE A 94 4.69 -10.82 0.91
C ILE A 94 4.03 -11.55 -0.25
N ARG A 95 3.26 -12.60 0.05
CA ARG A 95 2.37 -13.26 -0.92
C ARG A 95 0.93 -12.95 -0.50
N PRO A 96 0.25 -11.97 -1.13
CA PRO A 96 -1.05 -11.50 -0.68
C PRO A 96 -2.10 -12.63 -0.49
N ALA A 97 -2.09 -13.63 -1.37
CA ALA A 97 -2.95 -14.81 -1.28
C ALA A 97 -2.78 -15.64 0.02
N GLN A 98 -1.63 -15.52 0.70
CA GLN A 98 -1.35 -16.19 1.98
C GLN A 98 -1.64 -15.30 3.20
N GLY A 99 -2.01 -14.04 2.97
CA GLY A 99 -2.21 -12.99 3.96
C GLY A 99 -1.02 -12.02 4.03
N PHE A 100 -1.30 -10.72 4.18
CA PHE A 100 -0.27 -9.68 4.21
C PHE A 100 0.66 -9.75 5.43
N ASP A 101 0.20 -10.34 6.53
CA ASP A 101 1.01 -10.51 7.75
C ASP A 101 2.06 -11.63 7.62
N LYS A 102 1.94 -12.50 6.60
CA LYS A 102 2.90 -13.56 6.33
C LYS A 102 3.96 -13.05 5.35
N LEU A 103 5.07 -12.60 5.91
CA LEU A 103 6.20 -12.06 5.14
C LEU A 103 7.46 -12.91 5.30
N THR A 104 8.25 -12.98 4.23
CA THR A 104 9.64 -13.43 4.23
C THR A 104 10.55 -12.22 4.26
N ARG A 105 11.66 -12.29 5.02
CA ARG A 105 12.60 -11.17 5.17
C ARG A 105 13.91 -11.52 4.46
N LEU A 106 14.29 -10.69 3.49
CA LEU A 106 15.63 -10.71 2.93
C LEU A 106 16.43 -9.57 3.58
N ARG A 107 17.39 -9.92 4.43
CA ARG A 107 18.23 -8.93 5.12
C ARG A 107 19.24 -8.35 4.14
N VAL A 108 19.17 -7.03 3.93
CA VAL A 108 20.07 -6.26 3.07
C VAL A 108 20.46 -5.00 3.83
N PRO A 109 21.58 -5.02 4.60
CA PRO A 109 22.00 -3.88 5.40
C PRO A 109 22.13 -2.61 4.56
N SER A 110 21.65 -1.49 5.10
CA SER A 110 21.75 -0.16 4.47
C SER A 110 21.11 -0.04 3.07
N VAL A 111 20.18 -0.94 2.71
CA VAL A 111 19.39 -0.80 1.49
C VAL A 111 18.54 0.48 1.54
N ALA A 112 18.65 1.30 0.50
CA ALA A 112 17.87 2.53 0.37
C ALA A 112 16.58 2.28 -0.42
N VAL A 113 16.68 1.56 -1.54
CA VAL A 113 15.57 1.33 -2.48
C VAL A 113 15.62 -0.11 -2.98
N ALA A 114 14.45 -0.73 -3.14
CA ALA A 114 14.25 -1.97 -3.86
C ALA A 114 13.19 -1.77 -4.94
N LYS A 115 13.34 -2.46 -6.08
CA LYS A 115 12.36 -2.48 -7.17
C LYS A 115 12.08 -3.92 -7.59
N ILE A 116 10.81 -4.23 -7.87
CA ILE A 116 10.44 -5.46 -8.57
C ILE A 116 10.54 -5.22 -10.07
N SER A 117 10.78 -6.28 -10.85
CA SER A 117 10.76 -6.17 -12.32
C SER A 117 9.39 -5.70 -12.80
N PRO A 118 9.33 -4.85 -13.83
CA PRO A 118 8.09 -4.55 -14.55
C PRO A 118 7.57 -5.77 -15.32
#